data_AF-A0A6J4HDS0-F1
#
_entry.id   AF-A0A6J4HDS0-F1
#
_cell.length_a   1.000
_cell.length_b   1.000
_cell.length_c   1.000
_cell.angle_alpha   90.00
_cell.angle_beta   90.00
_cell.angle_gamma   90.00
#
_symmetry.space_group_name_H-M   'P 1'
#
loop_
_entity.id
_entity.type
_entity.pdbx_description
1 polymer ?
#
loop_
_entity_poly.entity_id
_entity_poly.type
_entity_poly.pdbx_seq_one_letter_code
_entity_poly.pdbx_strand_id
1 'polypeptide(L)'
;FATTPEALANHLALFEIDLREPDFHRLALDHAEGMRAQIHSILDAAVAAGELERCDTARLARAVQVTFNGTLLTWAVHREGAVQAWVADDLDYLLSRAR
;
A
#
# COMPACT_ATOMS: atom_id res chain seq x y z
N PHE A 1 7.26 7.76 2.93
CA PHE A 1 5.81 7.88 3.19
C PHE A 1 5.58 9.12 4.05
N ALA A 2 4.42 9.79 3.95
CA ALA A 2 4.10 10.92 4.82
C ALA A 2 4.07 10.45 6.29
N THR A 3 4.76 11.17 7.18
CA THR A 3 4.88 10.83 8.61
C THR A 3 4.04 11.73 9.52
N THR A 4 3.34 12.70 8.95
CA THR A 4 2.37 13.57 9.65
C THR A 4 1.03 13.58 8.90
N PRO A 5 -0.10 13.80 9.58
CA PRO A 5 -1.41 13.93 8.91
C PRO A 5 -1.43 15.05 7.87
N GLU A 6 -0.76 16.18 8.15
CA GLU A 6 -0.69 17.33 7.26
C GLU A 6 0.12 17.01 5.99
N ALA A 7 1.22 16.26 6.12
CA ALA A 7 1.98 15.80 4.97
C ALA A 7 1.14 14.84 4.11
N LEU A 8 0.32 13.97 4.71
CA LEU A 8 -0.57 13.11 3.95
C LEU A 8 -1.68 13.92 3.26
N ALA A 9 -2.29 14.89 3.94
CA ALA A 9 -3.30 15.76 3.35
C ALA A 9 -2.75 16.53 2.13
N ASN A 10 -1.51 17.04 2.22
CA ASN A 10 -0.85 17.68 1.09
C ASN A 10 -0.61 16.72 -0.08
N HIS A 11 -0.20 15.47 0.19
CA HIS A 11 -0.11 14.45 -0.86
C HIS A 11 -1.47 14.16 -1.51
N LEU A 12 -2.56 14.16 -0.75
CA LEU A 12 -3.90 13.96 -1.31
C LEU A 12 -4.35 15.10 -2.22
N ALA A 13 -4.01 16.35 -1.87
CA ALA A 13 -4.26 17.49 -2.74
C ALA A 13 -3.51 17.39 -4.07
N LEU A 14 -2.26 16.91 -4.07
CA LEU A 14 -1.51 16.61 -5.29
C LEU A 14 -2.11 15.43 -6.05
N PHE A 15 -2.52 14.38 -5.34
CA PHE A 15 -3.13 13.20 -5.96
C PHE A 15 -4.45 13.52 -6.67
N GLU A 16 -5.23 14.49 -6.18
CA GLU A 16 -6.41 14.98 -6.91
C GLU A 16 -6.03 15.52 -8.31
N ILE A 17 -4.93 16.27 -8.40
CA ILE A 17 -4.42 16.80 -9.67
C ILE A 17 -3.95 15.64 -10.55
N ASP A 18 -3.21 14.69 -9.98
CA ASP A 18 -2.74 13.50 -10.69
C ASP A 18 -3.89 12.71 -11.32
N LEU A 19 -5.04 12.61 -10.63
CA LEU A 19 -6.20 11.88 -11.14
C LEU A 19 -6.98 12.62 -12.24
N ARG A 20 -6.87 13.95 -12.31
CA ARG A 20 -7.66 14.79 -13.22
C ARG A 20 -6.93 15.11 -14.52
N GLU A 21 -5.62 15.33 -14.46
CA GLU A 21 -4.81 15.68 -15.62
C GLU A 21 -4.33 14.41 -16.34
N PRO A 22 -4.67 14.18 -17.63
CA PRO A 22 -4.42 12.89 -18.29
C PRO A 22 -2.97 12.42 -18.28
N ASP A 23 -2.01 13.34 -18.47
CA ASP A 23 -0.59 13.01 -18.48
C ASP A 23 -0.09 12.61 -17.08
N PHE A 24 -0.59 13.27 -16.04
CA PHE A 24 -0.26 12.91 -14.66
C PHE A 24 -0.99 11.64 -14.23
N HIS A 25 -2.21 11.41 -14.69
CA HIS A 25 -2.94 10.18 -14.44
C HIS A 25 -2.18 8.97 -14.99
N ARG A 26 -1.61 9.08 -16.18
CA ARG A 26 -0.77 8.04 -16.76
C ARG A 26 0.45 7.75 -15.88
N LEU A 27 1.13 8.78 -15.37
CA LEU A 27 2.27 8.60 -14.46
C LEU A 27 1.86 7.97 -13.12
N ALA A 28 0.72 8.40 -12.57
CA ALA A 28 0.19 7.84 -11.32
C ALA A 28 -0.23 6.36 -11.49
N LEU A 29 -0.81 6.02 -12.65
CA LEU A 29 -1.12 4.65 -13.02
C LEU A 29 0.17 3.82 -13.12
N ASP A 30 1.15 4.26 -13.92
CA ASP A 30 2.43 3.57 -14.09
C ASP A 30 3.11 3.33 -12.73
N HIS A 31 3.09 4.32 -11.83
CA HIS A 31 3.60 4.18 -10.47
C HIS A 31 2.82 3.14 -9.65
N ALA A 32 1.49 3.20 -9.66
CA ALA A 32 0.64 2.28 -8.91
C ALA A 32 0.78 0.83 -9.40
N GLU A 33 0.95 0.62 -10.70
CA GLU A 33 1.20 -0.69 -11.29
C GLU A 33 2.60 -1.21 -10.97
N GLY A 34 3.62 -0.34 -11.06
CA GLY A 34 5.00 -0.67 -10.67
C GLY A 34 5.09 -1.10 -9.20
N MET A 35 4.45 -0.36 -8.29
CA MET A 35 4.40 -0.71 -6.87
C MET A 35 3.71 -2.07 -6.66
N ARG A 36 2.59 -2.33 -7.35
CA ARG A 36 1.88 -3.62 -7.26
C ARG A 36 2.74 -4.78 -7.76
N ALA A 37 3.47 -4.58 -8.86
CA ALA A 37 4.36 -5.59 -9.42
C ALA A 37 5.53 -5.90 -8.47
N GLN A 38 6.10 -4.88 -7.82
CA GLN A 38 7.15 -5.07 -6.81
C GLN A 38 6.64 -5.86 -5.61
N ILE A 39 5.47 -5.50 -5.07
CA ILE A 39 4.84 -6.24 -3.97
C ILE A 39 4.61 -7.70 -4.39
N HIS A 40 4.07 -7.93 -5.58
CA HIS A 40 3.84 -9.28 -6.11
C HIS A 40 5.13 -10.10 -6.17
N SER A 41 6.22 -9.53 -6.70
CA SER A 41 7.51 -10.21 -6.77
C SER A 41 8.08 -10.58 -5.39
N ILE A 42 7.86 -9.75 -4.36
CA ILE A 42 8.29 -10.06 -2.99
C ILE A 42 7.48 -11.21 -2.41
N LEU A 43 6.16 -11.23 -2.65
CA LEU A 43 5.28 -12.31 -2.19
C LEU A 43 5.60 -13.64 -2.88
N ASP A 44 5.90 -13.63 -4.19
CA ASP A 44 6.37 -14.81 -4.90
C ASP A 44 7.65 -15.38 -4.30
N ALA A 45 8.60 -14.50 -3.95
CA ALA A 45 9.84 -14.91 -3.29
C ALA A 45 9.59 -15.51 -1.90
N ALA A 46 8.67 -14.94 -1.12
CA ALA A 46 8.31 -15.46 0.20
C ALA A 46 7.64 -16.84 0.13
N VAL A 47 6.77 -17.08 -0.85
CA VAL A 47 6.19 -18.42 -1.11
C VAL A 47 7.30 -19.39 -1.53
N ALA A 48 8.21 -18.99 -2.41
CA ALA A 48 9.33 -19.83 -2.85
C ALA A 48 10.29 -20.19 -1.71
N ALA A 49 10.48 -19.28 -0.75
CA ALA A 49 11.30 -19.47 0.44
C ALA A 49 10.58 -20.28 1.54
N GLY A 50 9.28 -20.53 1.42
CA GLY A 50 8.47 -21.20 2.45
C GLY A 50 8.09 -20.30 3.63
N GLU A 51 8.22 -18.98 3.48
CA GLU A 51 7.84 -17.98 4.50
C GLU A 51 6.34 -17.64 4.46
N LEU A 52 5.68 -17.94 3.34
CA LEU A 52 4.23 -17.86 3.14
C LEU A 52 3.71 -19.18 2.58
N GLU A 53 2.48 -19.55 2.94
CA GLU A 53 1.80 -20.68 2.31
C GLU A 53 1.53 -20.38 0.82
N ARG A 54 1.39 -21.44 0.03
CA ARG A 54 1.09 -21.30 -1.40
C ARG A 54 -0.30 -20.67 -1.59
N CYS A 55 -0.32 -19.45 -2.13
CA CYS A 55 -1.53 -18.67 -2.35
C CYS A 55 -1.50 -17.94 -3.70
N ASP A 56 -2.57 -17.22 -4.02
CA ASP A 56 -2.63 -16.29 -5.15
C ASP A 56 -1.93 -14.98 -4.77
N THR A 57 -0.62 -14.94 -5.02
CA THR A 57 0.27 -13.82 -4.70
C THR A 57 -0.08 -12.55 -5.45
N ALA A 58 -0.65 -12.64 -6.65
CA ALA A 58 -1.13 -11.49 -7.41
C ALA A 58 -2.34 -10.82 -6.74
N ARG A 59 -3.30 -11.64 -6.28
CA ARG A 59 -4.45 -11.14 -5.49
C ARG A 59 -4.00 -10.58 -4.14
N LEU A 60 -3.05 -11.24 -3.48
CA LEU A 60 -2.50 -10.75 -2.21
C LEU A 60 -1.73 -9.43 -2.40
N ALA A 61 -0.98 -9.25 -3.49
CA ALA A 61 -0.29 -8.00 -3.79
C ALA A 61 -1.26 -6.83 -3.93
N ARG A 62 -2.39 -7.04 -4.61
CA ARG A 62 -3.47 -6.05 -4.67
C ARG A 62 -4.03 -5.74 -3.28
N ALA A 63 -4.25 -6.76 -2.46
CA ALA A 63 -4.75 -6.57 -1.10
C ALA A 63 -3.77 -5.76 -0.24
N VAL A 64 -2.47 -6.08 -0.29
CA VAL A 64 -1.40 -5.34 0.41
C VAL A 64 -1.37 -3.88 -0.02
N GLN A 65 -1.42 -3.59 -1.34
CA GLN A 65 -1.43 -2.22 -1.85
C GLN A 65 -2.66 -1.44 -1.35
N VAL A 66 -3.84 -2.04 -1.38
CA VAL A 66 -5.09 -1.41 -0.90
C VAL A 66 -5.03 -1.17 0.60
N THR A 67 -4.60 -2.16 1.39
CA THR A 67 -4.47 -2.03 2.84
C THR A 67 -3.48 -0.92 3.17
N PHE A 68 -2.27 -0.93 2.60
CA PHE A 68 -1.28 0.12 2.84
C PHE A 68 -1.83 1.53 2.57
N ASN A 69 -2.45 1.76 1.41
CA ASN A 69 -3.02 3.07 1.08
C ASN A 69 -4.20 3.45 1.99
N GLY A 70 -5.06 2.48 2.31
CA GLY A 70 -6.20 2.66 3.21
C GLY A 70 -5.77 3.01 4.64
N THR A 71 -4.76 2.30 5.16
CA THR A 71 -4.17 2.55 6.48
C THR A 71 -3.62 3.96 6.59
N LEU A 72 -2.90 4.46 5.58
CA LEU A 72 -2.41 5.84 5.59
C LEU A 72 -3.57 6.84 5.69
N LEU A 73 -4.59 6.66 4.83
CA LEU A 73 -5.77 7.53 4.79
C LEU A 73 -6.51 7.56 6.13
N THR A 74 -6.80 6.40 6.71
CA THR A 74 -7.53 6.30 7.98
C THR A 74 -6.68 6.81 9.15
N TRP A 75 -5.38 6.51 9.17
CA TRP A 75 -4.47 7.04 10.19
C TRP A 75 -4.46 8.57 10.23
N ALA A 76 -4.46 9.27 9.10
CA ALA A 76 -4.47 10.74 9.11
C ALA A 76 -5.79 11.33 9.65
N VAL A 77 -6.88 10.55 9.64
CA VAL A 77 -8.15 10.92 10.28
C VAL A 77 -8.08 10.69 11.79
N HIS A 78 -7.64 9.50 12.21
CA HIS A 78 -7.61 9.11 13.63
C HIS A 78 -6.49 9.81 14.42
N ARG A 79 -5.31 9.98 13.81
CA ARG A 79 -4.12 10.65 14.36
C ARG A 79 -3.60 10.01 15.66
N GLU A 80 -3.80 8.72 15.81
CA GLU A 80 -3.38 7.96 16.98
C GLU A 80 -2.05 7.27 16.71
N GLY A 81 -1.03 7.52 17.54
CA GLY A 81 0.27 6.87 17.41
C GLY A 81 1.00 7.16 16.10
N ALA A 82 2.04 6.37 15.83
CA ALA A 82 2.89 6.51 14.65
C ALA A 82 2.30 5.76 13.46
N VAL A 83 2.30 6.37 12.28
CA VAL A 83 1.77 5.76 11.03
C VAL A 83 2.46 4.43 10.69
N GLN A 84 3.73 4.28 11.06
CA GLN A 84 4.50 3.08 10.83
C GLN A 84 3.97 1.89 11.65
N ALA A 85 3.47 2.15 12.86
CA ALA A 85 2.87 1.11 13.69
C ALA A 85 1.56 0.63 13.06
N TRP A 86 0.70 1.55 12.59
CA TRP A 86 -0.53 1.22 11.88
C TRP A 86 -0.27 0.37 10.64
N VAL A 87 0.69 0.79 9.81
CA VAL A 87 1.07 0.04 8.60
C VAL A 87 1.58 -1.35 8.95
N ALA A 88 2.44 -1.47 9.96
CA ALA A 88 2.97 -2.76 10.39
C ALA A 88 1.83 -3.67 10.88
N ASP A 89 0.98 -3.18 11.78
CA ASP A 89 -0.10 -3.95 12.39
C ASP A 89 -1.14 -4.41 11.35
N ASP A 90 -1.57 -3.53 10.45
CA ASP A 90 -2.56 -3.86 9.41
C ASP A 90 -2.01 -4.84 8.37
N LEU A 91 -0.73 -4.70 7.99
CA LEU A 91 -0.08 -5.64 7.07
C LEU A 91 0.19 -6.98 7.73
N ASP A 92 0.64 -7.02 8.99
CA ASP A 92 0.80 -8.27 9.74
C ASP A 92 -0.55 -8.97 9.91
N TYR A 93 -1.62 -8.23 10.21
CA TYR A 93 -2.96 -8.81 10.28
C TYR A 93 -3.39 -9.42 8.93
N LEU A 94 -3.20 -8.69 7.82
CA LEU A 94 -3.51 -9.19 6.48
C LEU A 94 -2.71 -10.46 6.15
N LEU A 95 -1.40 -10.46 6.41
CA LEU A 95 -0.49 -11.53 6.05
C LEU A 95 -0.60 -12.75 6.97
N SER A 96 -1.04 -12.58 8.22
CA SER A 96 -1.29 -13.70 9.15
C SER A 96 -2.33 -14.70 8.65
N ARG A 97 -3.16 -14.31 7.67
CA ARG A 97 -4.15 -15.17 7.03
C ARG A 97 -3.60 -15.98 5.84
N ALA A 98 -2.36 -15.72 5.44
CA ALA A 98 -1.65 -16.37 4.35
C ALA A 98 -0.38 -17.13 4.81
N ARG A 99 -0.18 -17.22 6.13
CA ARG A 99 0.91 -17.96 6.80
C ARG A 99 0.38 -19.24 7.41
#